data_AF-A0A9E3YDU5-F1
#
_entry.id   AF-A0A9E3YDU5-F1
#
_cell.length_a   1.000
_cell.length_b   1.000
_cell.length_c   1.000
_cell.angle_alpha   90.00
_cell.angle_beta   90.00
_cell.angle_gamma   90.00
#
_symmetry.space_group_name_H-M   'P 1'
#
loop_
_entity.id
_entity.type
_entity.pdbx_description
1 polymer ?
#
loop_
_entity_poly.entity_id
_entity_poly.type
_entity_poly.pdbx_seq_one_letter_code
_entity_poly.pdbx_strand_id
1 'polypeptide(L)'
;MKLPSSLEAVINAGRRRMRVLWAVATAQRVLPAAAGVGLALAVLARLRPWTWPEPAALVAPLAMLLVVAVGAVAMRIEPLVVARAIDNGSGSRDALATAFEVSESDPFGARVLERARASVPADLGTALPVRIDWRPWAGAAALIVATAALVLVANPQDAVRDRAAAER
;
A
#
# COMPACT_ATOMS: atom_id res chain seq x y z
N MET A 1 -5.18 -8.78 -28.41
CA MET A 1 -4.04 -8.23 -29.19
C MET A 1 -2.80 -8.30 -28.33
N LYS A 2 -1.66 -8.79 -28.84
CA LYS A 2 -0.40 -8.82 -28.07
C LYS A 2 0.41 -7.57 -28.40
N LEU A 3 0.90 -6.89 -27.36
CA LEU A 3 1.80 -5.76 -27.56
C LEU A 3 3.21 -6.29 -27.88
N PRO A 4 4.09 -5.47 -28.46
CA PRO A 4 5.52 -5.73 -28.48
C PRO A 4 6.03 -6.02 -27.06
N SER A 5 6.92 -6.99 -26.90
CA SER A 5 7.44 -7.43 -25.60
C SER A 5 8.05 -6.29 -24.76
N SER A 6 8.63 -5.28 -25.41
CA SER A 6 9.15 -4.08 -24.76
C SER A 6 8.05 -3.22 -24.11
N LEU A 7 6.92 -3.03 -24.78
CA LEU A 7 5.78 -2.28 -24.23
C LEU A 7 5.08 -3.08 -23.12
N GLU A 8 4.98 -4.41 -23.25
CA GLU A 8 4.46 -5.26 -22.18
C GLU A 8 5.30 -5.16 -20.89
N ALA A 9 6.63 -5.12 -21.03
CA ALA A 9 7.53 -4.95 -19.88
C ALA A 9 7.31 -3.62 -19.16
N VAL A 10 7.20 -2.51 -19.92
CA VAL A 10 6.92 -1.17 -19.38
C VAL A 10 5.59 -1.14 -18.63
N ILE A 11 4.54 -1.73 -19.21
CA ILE A 11 3.21 -1.77 -18.60
C ILE A 11 3.21 -2.64 -17.33
N ASN A 12 3.91 -3.77 -17.33
CA ASN A 12 4.04 -4.61 -16.14
C ASN A 12 4.84 -3.91 -15.03
N ALA A 13 5.88 -3.16 -15.37
CA ALA A 13 6.63 -2.32 -14.43
C ALA A 13 5.74 -1.19 -13.87
N GLY A 14 4.97 -0.52 -14.73
CA GLY A 14 3.98 0.50 -14.35
C GLY A 14 2.91 -0.06 -13.41
N ARG A 15 2.41 -1.28 -13.67
CA ARG A 15 1.45 -1.96 -12.78
C ARG A 15 2.03 -2.18 -11.39
N ARG A 16 3.27 -2.70 -11.28
CA ARG A 16 3.94 -2.88 -9.98
C ARG A 16 4.05 -1.55 -9.24
N ARG A 17 4.41 -0.48 -9.96
CA ARG A 17 4.55 0.85 -9.39
C ARG A 17 3.21 1.46 -8.93
N MET A 18 2.14 1.30 -9.70
CA MET A 18 0.80 1.73 -9.30
C MET A 18 0.31 1.01 -8.04
N ARG A 19 0.62 -0.28 -7.88
CA ARG A 19 0.32 -1.01 -6.64
C ARG A 19 1.08 -0.44 -5.44
N VAL A 20 2.35 -0.08 -5.61
CA VAL A 20 3.14 0.60 -4.57
C VAL A 20 2.56 1.97 -4.24
N LEU A 21 2.19 2.76 -5.25
CA LEU A 21 1.54 4.07 -5.05
C LEU A 21 0.26 3.96 -4.22
N TRP A 22 -0.61 3.03 -4.60
CA TRP A 22 -1.83 2.77 -3.86
C TRP A 22 -1.54 2.27 -2.45
N ALA A 23 -0.58 1.36 -2.28
CA ALA A 23 -0.24 0.78 -0.98
C ALA A 23 0.28 1.86 -0.03
N VAL A 24 1.21 2.70 -0.49
CA VAL A 24 1.78 3.81 0.29
C VAL A 24 0.70 4.84 0.65
N ALA A 25 -0.10 5.27 -0.32
CA ALA A 25 -1.18 6.23 -0.09
C ALA A 25 -2.25 5.68 0.87
N THR A 26 -2.56 4.39 0.78
CA THR A 26 -3.52 3.73 1.67
C THR A 26 -2.94 3.57 3.06
N ALA A 27 -1.70 3.08 3.19
CA ALA A 27 -0.99 2.92 4.45
C ALA A 27 -0.90 4.25 5.22
N GLN A 28 -0.54 5.35 4.57
CA GLN A 28 -0.51 6.67 5.18
C GLN A 28 -1.86 7.10 5.79
N ARG A 29 -2.98 6.65 5.21
CA ARG A 29 -4.32 6.96 5.72
C ARG A 29 -4.77 6.04 6.84
N VAL A 30 -4.53 4.73 6.71
CA VAL A 30 -5.08 3.72 7.63
C VAL A 30 -4.18 3.42 8.82
N LEU A 31 -2.86 3.59 8.68
CA LEU A 31 -1.90 3.21 9.71
C LEU A 31 -2.04 4.03 11.01
N PRO A 32 -2.25 5.37 10.98
CA PRO A 32 -2.49 6.14 12.20
C PRO A 32 -3.75 5.68 12.94
N ALA A 33 -4.82 5.35 12.21
CA ALA A 33 -6.05 4.83 12.80
C ALA A 33 -5.82 3.46 13.45
N ALA A 34 -5.13 2.54 12.76
CA ALA A 34 -4.79 1.23 13.31
C ALA A 34 -3.89 1.33 14.56
N ALA A 35 -2.92 2.25 14.55
CA ALA A 35 -2.09 2.54 15.72
C ALA A 35 -2.91 3.13 16.88
N GLY A 36 -3.88 4.00 16.60
CA GLY A 36 -4.81 4.53 17.60
C GLY A 36 -5.69 3.45 18.22
N VAL A 37 -6.19 2.49 17.43
CA VAL A 37 -6.92 1.32 17.93
C VAL A 37 -6.01 0.46 18.81
N GLY A 38 -4.76 0.23 18.41
CA GLY A 38 -3.78 -0.49 19.22
C GLY A 38 -3.58 0.17 20.59
N LEU A 39 -3.40 1.49 20.59
CA LEU A 39 -3.27 2.26 21.83
C LEU A 39 -4.52 2.15 22.72
N ALA A 40 -5.72 2.25 22.14
CA ALA A 40 -6.97 2.10 22.88
C ALA A 40 -7.10 0.71 23.52
N LEU A 41 -6.69 -0.35 22.81
CA LEU A 41 -6.67 -1.71 23.34
C LEU A 41 -5.67 -1.87 24.50
N ALA A 42 -4.49 -1.24 24.40
CA ALA A 42 -3.51 -1.26 25.49
C ALA A 42 -4.02 -0.52 26.73
N VAL A 43 -4.70 0.62 26.57
CA VAL A 43 -5.36 1.31 27.68
C VAL A 43 -6.46 0.43 28.29
N LEU A 44 -7.28 -0.21 27.45
CA LEU A 44 -8.35 -1.10 27.89
C LEU A 44 -7.81 -2.31 28.68
N ALA A 45 -6.66 -2.85 28.30
CA ALA A 45 -5.97 -3.92 29.03
C ALA A 45 -5.56 -3.52 30.46
N ARG A 46 -5.40 -2.22 30.74
CA ARG A 46 -5.12 -1.70 32.09
C ARG A 46 -6.36 -1.46 32.92
N LEU A 47 -7.50 -1.22 32.26
CA LEU A 47 -8.78 -0.98 32.92
C LEU A 47 -9.55 -2.27 33.20
N ARG A 48 -9.31 -3.32 32.41
CA ARG A 48 -10.01 -4.60 32.52
C ARG A 48 -9.00 -5.75 32.53
N PRO A 49 -9.19 -6.77 33.39
CA PRO A 49 -8.29 -7.93 33.49
C PRO A 49 -8.47 -8.92 32.33
N TRP A 50 -8.76 -8.44 31.12
CA TRP A 50 -8.86 -9.27 29.92
C TRP A 50 -7.47 -9.58 29.39
N THR A 51 -7.26 -10.82 28.92
CA THR A 51 -5.94 -11.30 28.44
C THR A 51 -5.70 -11.06 26.94
N TRP A 52 -6.77 -10.91 26.14
CA TRP A 52 -6.68 -10.73 24.69
C TRP A 52 -6.35 -9.31 24.18
N PRO A 53 -6.67 -8.19 24.87
CA PRO A 53 -6.44 -6.85 24.31
C PRO A 53 -4.95 -6.50 24.16
N GLU A 54 -4.10 -7.07 25.01
CA GLU A 54 -2.67 -6.81 25.06
C GLU A 54 -1.92 -7.35 23.82
N PRO A 55 -2.07 -8.63 23.41
CA PRO A 55 -1.52 -9.09 22.13
C PRO A 55 -2.23 -8.42 20.93
N ALA A 56 -3.54 -8.14 21.03
CA ALA A 56 -4.27 -7.47 19.96
C ALA A 56 -3.76 -6.04 19.70
N ALA A 57 -3.35 -5.32 20.75
CA ALA A 57 -2.79 -3.97 20.65
C ALA A 57 -1.52 -3.92 19.80
N LEU A 58 -0.65 -4.93 19.95
CA LEU A 58 0.59 -5.04 19.18
C LEU A 58 0.35 -5.56 17.76
N VAL A 59 -0.57 -6.51 17.58
CA VAL A 59 -0.81 -7.14 16.27
C VAL A 59 -1.61 -6.25 15.32
N ALA A 60 -2.50 -5.38 15.83
CA ALA A 60 -3.41 -4.61 14.98
C ALA A 60 -2.72 -3.75 13.89
N PRO A 61 -1.64 -2.98 14.17
CA PRO A 61 -0.94 -2.23 13.13
C PRO A 61 -0.28 -3.13 12.08
N LEU A 62 0.31 -4.25 12.51
CA LEU A 62 0.93 -5.23 11.61
C LEU A 62 -0.11 -5.91 10.71
N ALA A 63 -1.23 -6.34 11.29
CA ALA A 63 -2.35 -6.90 10.55
C ALA A 63 -2.88 -5.91 9.50
N MET A 64 -2.99 -4.63 9.84
CA MET A 64 -3.42 -3.59 8.89
C MET A 64 -2.43 -3.46 7.72
N LEU A 65 -1.12 -3.41 7.99
CA LEU A 65 -0.11 -3.36 6.93
C LEU A 65 -0.16 -4.60 6.03
N LEU A 66 -0.40 -5.77 6.60
CA LEU A 66 -0.57 -7.01 5.85
C LEU A 66 -1.81 -6.94 4.95
N VAL A 67 -2.95 -6.45 5.45
CA VAL A 67 -4.16 -6.25 4.64
C VAL A 67 -3.91 -5.30 3.48
N VAL A 68 -3.19 -4.20 3.70
CA VAL A 68 -2.80 -3.27 2.62
C VAL A 68 -1.89 -3.97 1.61
N ALA A 69 -0.88 -4.73 2.05
CA ALA A 69 0.02 -5.45 1.16
C ALA A 69 -0.73 -6.50 0.30
N VAL A 70 -1.61 -7.28 0.92
CA VAL A 70 -2.46 -8.27 0.22
C VAL A 70 -3.39 -7.58 -0.78
N GLY A 71 -4.05 -6.49 -0.38
CA GLY A 71 -4.87 -5.68 -1.27
C GLY A 71 -4.09 -5.16 -2.47
N ALA A 72 -2.86 -4.69 -2.26
CA ALA A 72 -1.98 -4.23 -3.33
C ALA A 72 -1.64 -5.33 -4.34
N VAL A 73 -1.36 -6.54 -3.87
CA VAL A 73 -1.06 -7.70 -4.73
C VAL A 73 -2.31 -8.22 -5.45
N ALA A 74 -3.44 -8.29 -4.75
CA ALA A 74 -4.71 -8.80 -5.26
C ALA A 74 -5.38 -7.88 -6.28
N MET A 75 -5.08 -6.58 -6.25
CA MET A 75 -5.60 -5.63 -7.23
C MET A 75 -5.22 -6.00 -8.66
N ARG A 76 -6.25 -6.26 -9.46
CA ARG A 76 -6.16 -6.41 -10.90
C ARG A 76 -6.25 -5.02 -11.53
N ILE A 77 -5.09 -4.53 -11.99
CA ILE A 77 -5.01 -3.24 -12.70
C ILE A 77 -4.97 -3.54 -14.19
N GLU A 78 -5.97 -3.06 -14.90
CA GLU A 78 -6.10 -3.22 -16.34
C GLU A 78 -4.92 -2.54 -17.07
N PRO A 79 -4.32 -3.19 -18.10
CA PRO A 79 -3.20 -2.64 -18.84
C PRO A 79 -3.44 -1.22 -19.39
N LEU A 80 -4.65 -0.95 -19.89
CA LEU A 80 -5.01 0.34 -20.47
C LEU A 80 -5.00 1.48 -19.44
N VAL A 81 -5.42 1.19 -18.20
CA VAL A 81 -5.37 2.16 -17.09
C VAL A 81 -3.92 2.52 -16.77
N VAL A 82 -3.02 1.53 -16.79
CA VAL A 82 -1.58 1.78 -16.58
C VAL A 82 -1.01 2.63 -17.72
N ALA A 83 -1.36 2.32 -18.96
CA ALA A 83 -0.91 3.07 -20.14
C ALA A 83 -1.29 4.55 -20.04
N ARG A 84 -2.57 4.83 -19.75
CA ARG A 84 -3.07 6.20 -19.53
C ARG A 84 -2.42 6.88 -18.35
N ALA A 85 -2.20 6.17 -17.24
CA ALA A 85 -1.55 6.74 -16.07
C ALA A 85 -0.10 7.15 -16.39
N ILE A 86 0.63 6.33 -17.15
CA ILE A 86 1.96 6.68 -17.64
C ILE A 86 1.86 7.87 -18.59
N ASP A 87 0.96 7.83 -19.58
CA ASP A 87 0.82 8.90 -20.57
C ASP A 87 0.52 10.28 -19.94
N ASN A 88 -0.32 10.31 -18.92
CA ASN A 88 -0.60 11.52 -18.15
C ASN A 88 0.61 12.01 -17.35
N GLY A 89 1.40 11.08 -16.81
CA GLY A 89 2.58 11.38 -16.00
C GLY A 89 3.79 11.83 -16.82
N SER A 90 3.97 11.27 -18.02
CA SER A 90 5.07 11.59 -18.94
C SER A 90 4.71 12.66 -19.97
N GLY A 91 3.43 13.02 -20.11
CA GLY A 91 2.96 13.97 -21.11
C GLY A 91 2.99 13.42 -22.55
N SER A 92 2.98 12.10 -22.73
CA SER A 92 3.08 11.45 -24.05
C SER A 92 1.79 11.48 -24.88
N ARG A 93 0.76 12.20 -24.42
CA ARG A 93 -0.50 12.47 -25.15
C ARG A 93 -1.13 11.18 -25.71
N ASP A 94 -1.40 10.23 -24.82
CA ASP A 94 -2.05 8.94 -25.10
C ASP A 94 -1.31 8.02 -26.10
N ALA A 95 0.00 8.23 -26.32
CA ALA A 95 0.78 7.38 -27.23
C ALA A 95 0.78 5.90 -26.79
N LEU A 96 0.91 5.63 -25.49
CA LEU A 96 0.89 4.25 -24.97
C LEU A 96 -0.53 3.68 -24.96
N ALA A 97 -1.53 4.47 -24.56
CA ALA A 97 -2.92 4.05 -24.57
C ALA A 97 -3.42 3.71 -25.99
N THR A 98 -3.07 4.55 -26.98
CA THR A 98 -3.43 4.32 -28.39
C THR A 98 -2.81 3.03 -28.93
N ALA A 99 -1.59 2.67 -28.49
CA ALA A 99 -0.95 1.43 -28.91
C ALA A 99 -1.68 0.15 -28.46
N PHE A 100 -2.58 0.23 -27.46
CA PHE A 100 -3.44 -0.90 -27.09
C PHE A 100 -4.61 -1.12 -28.04
N GLU A 101 -4.99 -0.09 -28.81
CA GLU A 101 -6.16 -0.12 -29.69
C GLU A 101 -5.80 -0.47 -31.14
N VAL A 102 -4.51 -0.43 -31.49
CA VAL A 102 -4.04 -0.63 -32.88
C VAL A 102 -3.18 -1.89 -33.03
N SER A 103 -3.48 -2.69 -34.05
CA SER A 103 -2.73 -3.88 -34.45
C SER A 103 -1.59 -3.54 -35.42
N GLU A 104 -0.53 -4.36 -35.46
CA GLU A 104 0.57 -4.15 -36.42
C GLU A 104 0.11 -4.31 -37.88
N SER A 105 -0.95 -5.08 -38.12
CA SER A 105 -1.59 -5.24 -39.42
C SER A 105 -2.41 -4.04 -39.88
N ASP A 106 -2.70 -3.08 -39.00
CA ASP A 106 -3.44 -1.88 -39.40
C ASP A 106 -2.56 -0.97 -40.26
N PRO A 107 -3.15 -0.22 -41.23
CA PRO A 107 -2.39 0.64 -42.15
C PRO A 107 -1.45 1.67 -41.48
N PHE A 108 -1.72 2.00 -40.22
CA PHE A 108 -0.91 2.92 -39.42
C PHE A 108 -0.29 2.27 -38.17
N GLY A 109 -0.47 0.96 -37.98
CA GLY A 109 -0.08 0.24 -36.76
C GLY A 109 1.39 0.35 -36.42
N ALA A 110 2.27 0.09 -37.40
CA ALA A 110 3.71 0.21 -37.21
C ALA A 110 4.13 1.61 -36.72
N ARG A 111 3.54 2.68 -37.29
CA ARG A 111 3.83 4.08 -36.90
C ARG A 111 3.32 4.41 -35.50
N VAL A 112 2.13 3.91 -35.13
CA VAL A 112 1.58 4.08 -33.77
C VAL A 112 2.46 3.37 -32.74
N LEU A 113 2.89 2.14 -33.02
CA LEU A 113 3.76 1.37 -32.14
C LEU A 113 5.15 2.00 -32.00
N GLU A 114 5.72 2.53 -33.09
CA GLU A 114 7.00 3.25 -33.07
C GLU A 114 6.92 4.52 -32.21
N ARG A 115 5.87 5.34 -32.42
CA ARG A 115 5.61 6.52 -31.60
C ARG A 115 5.46 6.16 -30.12
N ALA A 116 4.73 5.08 -29.81
CA ALA A 116 4.53 4.62 -28.45
C ALA A 116 5.86 4.22 -27.79
N ARG A 117 6.74 3.50 -28.51
CA ARG A 117 8.09 3.16 -28.04
C ARG A 117 8.94 4.39 -27.78
N ALA A 118 8.91 5.38 -28.67
CA ALA A 118 9.63 6.64 -28.50
C ALA A 118 9.08 7.50 -27.34
N SER A 119 7.85 7.23 -26.91
CA SER A 119 7.15 7.96 -25.85
C SER A 119 7.28 7.30 -24.47
N VAL A 120 7.96 6.14 -24.38
CA VAL A 120 8.22 5.49 -23.09
C VAL A 120 9.12 6.38 -22.24
N PRO A 121 8.75 6.70 -20.99
CA PRO A 121 9.59 7.52 -20.13
C PRO A 121 10.89 6.78 -19.77
N ALA A 122 12.00 7.51 -19.72
CA ALA A 122 13.29 6.98 -19.29
C ALA A 122 13.26 6.48 -17.83
N ASP A 123 12.45 7.13 -16.99
CA ASP A 123 12.19 6.71 -15.62
C ASP A 123 10.67 6.68 -15.35
N LEU A 124 10.14 5.53 -14.98
CA LEU A 124 8.74 5.41 -14.52
C LEU A 124 8.52 6.15 -13.19
N GLY A 125 9.59 6.47 -12.47
CA GLY A 125 9.58 7.24 -11.25
C GLY A 125 9.07 8.66 -11.40
N THR A 126 9.46 9.31 -12.49
CA THR A 126 9.02 10.67 -12.81
C THR A 126 7.58 10.69 -13.32
N ALA A 127 7.19 9.71 -14.14
CA ALA A 127 5.82 9.59 -14.63
C ALA A 127 4.82 9.19 -13.52
N LEU A 128 5.23 8.33 -12.59
CA LEU A 128 4.38 7.82 -11.51
C LEU A 128 5.06 8.07 -10.13
N PRO A 129 5.11 9.33 -9.66
CA PRO A 129 5.87 9.68 -8.46
C PRO A 129 5.18 9.20 -7.17
N VAL A 130 5.93 8.48 -6.33
CA VAL A 130 5.46 8.07 -5.01
C VAL A 130 5.64 9.25 -4.04
N ARG A 131 4.51 9.84 -3.63
CA ARG A 131 4.51 10.94 -2.67
C ARG A 131 4.45 10.38 -1.25
N ILE A 132 5.57 10.49 -0.53
CA ILE A 132 5.62 10.11 0.87
C ILE A 132 5.45 11.36 1.74
N ASP A 133 4.28 11.51 2.37
CA ASP A 133 4.11 12.46 3.47
C ASP A 133 4.57 11.77 4.77
N TRP A 134 5.54 12.35 5.46
CA TRP A 134 6.11 11.80 6.69
C TRP A 134 5.21 11.98 7.91
N ARG A 135 4.28 12.95 7.89
CA ARG A 135 3.46 13.30 9.06
C ARG A 135 2.59 12.15 9.56
N PRO A 136 1.84 11.42 8.71
CA PRO A 136 1.04 10.29 9.18
C PRO A 136 1.92 9.15 9.71
N TRP A 137 3.08 8.92 9.11
CA TRP A 137 4.03 7.90 9.58
C TRP A 137 4.61 8.24 10.95
N ALA A 138 4.99 9.51 11.18
CA ALA A 138 5.48 9.96 12.47
C ALA A 138 4.39 9.84 13.55
N GLY A 139 3.16 10.23 13.25
CA GLY A 139 2.02 10.06 14.16
C GLY A 139 1.77 8.59 14.51
N ALA A 140 1.75 7.70 13.50
CA ALA A 140 1.60 6.27 13.72
C ALA A 140 2.77 5.69 14.55
N ALA A 141 4.00 6.08 14.25
CA ALA A 141 5.18 5.63 15.01
C ALA A 141 5.11 6.05 16.48
N ALA A 142 4.73 7.30 16.75
CA ALA A 142 4.55 7.80 18.12
C ALA A 142 3.49 6.98 18.88
N LEU A 143 2.35 6.68 18.25
CA LEU A 143 1.28 5.86 18.85
C LEU A 143 1.74 4.42 19.11
N ILE A 144 2.49 3.82 18.19
CA ILE A 144 3.05 2.47 18.36
C ILE A 144 4.04 2.44 19.53
N VAL A 145 4.93 3.44 19.63
CA VAL A 145 5.87 3.56 20.77
C VAL A 145 5.12 3.72 22.09
N ALA A 146 4.09 4.57 22.13
CA ALA A 146 3.26 4.74 23.32
C ALA A 146 2.53 3.43 23.70
N THR A 147 2.01 2.69 22.72
CA THR A 147 1.38 1.39 22.91
C THR A 147 2.37 0.39 23.49
N ALA A 148 3.57 0.27 22.90
CA ALA A 148 4.62 -0.61 23.40
C ALA A 148 5.03 -0.26 24.84
N ALA A 149 5.17 1.03 25.16
CA ALA A 149 5.46 1.47 26.53
C ALA A 149 4.37 1.06 27.52
N LEU A 150 3.08 1.17 27.14
CA LEU A 150 1.97 0.73 27.99
C LEU A 150 1.91 -0.78 28.19
N VAL A 151 2.31 -1.56 27.20
CA VAL A 151 2.37 -3.03 27.30
C VAL A 151 3.57 -3.47 28.15
N LEU A 152 4.72 -2.82 28.02
CA LEU A 152 5.94 -3.22 28.72
C LEU A 152 6.00 -2.77 30.19
N VAL A 153 5.31 -1.70 30.56
CA VAL A 153 5.23 -1.25 31.95
C VAL A 153 4.24 -2.12 32.71
N ALA A 154 4.64 -2.60 33.90
CA ALA A 154 3.87 -3.47 34.77
C ALA A 154 2.39 -3.08 34.84
N ASN A 155 1.51 -4.03 34.51
CA ASN A 155 0.08 -3.79 34.47
C ASN A 155 -0.51 -4.11 35.86
N PRO A 156 -1.19 -3.17 36.52
CA PRO A 156 -1.80 -3.42 37.83
C PRO A 156 -2.83 -4.57 37.82
N GLN A 157 -3.34 -4.93 36.64
CA GLN A 157 -4.27 -6.04 36.46
C GLN A 157 -3.60 -7.42 36.41
N ASP A 158 -2.26 -7.50 36.29
CA ASP A 158 -1.56 -8.78 36.22
C ASP A 158 -1.74 -9.58 37.52
N ALA A 159 -1.62 -8.93 38.66
CA ALA A 159 -1.88 -9.56 39.96
C ALA A 159 -3.33 -10.06 40.11
N VAL A 160 -4.30 -9.43 39.43
CA VAL A 160 -5.70 -9.87 39.42
C VAL A 160 -5.87 -11.10 38.54
N ARG A 161 -5.20 -11.13 37.37
CA ARG A 161 -5.18 -12.28 36.45
C ARG A 161 -4.52 -13.50 37.11
N ASP A 162 -3.39 -13.32 37.79
CA ASP A 162 -2.67 -14.40 38.46
C ASP A 162 -3.49 -15.06 39.57
N ARG A 163 -4.21 -14.25 40.38
CA ARG A 163 -5.14 -14.77 41.39
C ARG A 163 -6.30 -15.55 40.77
N ALA A 164 -6.92 -14.99 39.72
CA ALA A 164 -8.01 -15.67 39.02
C ALA A 164 -7.58 -16.96 38.31
N ALA A 165 -6.31 -17.06 37.91
CA ALA A 165 -5.73 -18.29 37.34
C ALA A 165 -5.42 -19.34 38.40
N ALA A 166 -5.02 -18.93 39.61
CA ALA A 166 -4.77 -19.83 40.73
C ALA A 166 -6.05 -20.42 41.36
N GLU A 167 -7.20 -19.77 41.16
CA GLU A 167 -8.51 -20.21 41.65
C GLU A 167 -9.25 -21.17 40.70
N ARG A 168 -8.73 -21.44 39.49
CA ARG A 168 -9.29 -22.39 38.51
C ARG A 168 -8.55 -23.71 38.51
#